data_AF-A0A661TDZ4-F1
#
_entry.id   AF-A0A661TDZ4-F1
#
_cell.length_a   1.000
_cell.length_b   1.000
_cell.length_c   1.000
_cell.angle_alpha   90.00
_cell.angle_beta   90.00
_cell.angle_gamma   90.00
#
_symmetry.space_group_name_H-M   'P 1'
#
loop_
_entity.id
_entity.type
_entity.pdbx_description
1 polymer ?
#
loop_
_entity_poly.entity_id
_entity_poly.type
_entity_poly.pdbx_seq_one_letter_code
_entity_poly.pdbx_strand_id
1 'polypeptide(L)'
;MNHLRRSYLRSEQPIGAVKSGQKWSHPVMFRRDLYAELYRLQGDSGGRQLLDRYNRHVCLVDPVGLYSDKDIDTPEDYARFLSGEWDPEPDGSVTAGKDLSHQWIS
;
A
#
# COMPACT_ATOMS: atom_id res chain seq x y z
N MET A 1 -6.57 3.07 -5.90
CA MET A 1 -6.87 1.71 -6.42
C MET A 1 -6.76 1.55 -7.96
N ASN A 2 -7.33 2.46 -8.77
CA ASN A 2 -7.30 2.32 -10.24
C ASN A 2 -5.90 2.27 -10.86
N HIS A 3 -4.92 2.96 -10.24
CA HIS A 3 -3.54 2.95 -10.71
C HIS A 3 -2.87 1.58 -10.54
N LEU A 4 -2.91 1.01 -9.32
CA LEU A 4 -2.38 -0.32 -9.03
C LEU A 4 -2.96 -1.39 -9.97
N ARG A 5 -4.29 -1.42 -10.14
CA ARG A 5 -4.95 -2.43 -11.00
C ARG A 5 -4.41 -2.38 -12.43
N ARG A 6 -4.27 -1.17 -13.00
CA ARG A 6 -3.82 -0.99 -14.38
C ARG A 6 -2.36 -1.40 -14.55
N SER A 7 -1.49 -1.02 -13.62
CA SER A 7 -0.08 -1.38 -13.66
C SER A 7 0.12 -2.89 -13.47
N TYR A 8 -0.59 -3.48 -12.49
CA TYR A 8 -0.60 -4.92 -12.26
C TYR A 8 -0.99 -5.71 -13.51
N LEU A 9 -2.14 -5.39 -14.13
CA LEU A 9 -2.62 -6.09 -15.33
C LEU A 9 -1.67 -5.99 -16.52
N ARG A 10 -0.88 -4.91 -16.63
CA ARG A 10 0.13 -4.76 -17.69
C ARG A 10 1.44 -5.48 -17.39
N SER A 11 1.78 -5.65 -16.12
CA SER A 11 3.06 -6.22 -15.70
C SER A 11 3.16 -7.73 -15.89
N GLU A 12 2.00 -8.40 -15.98
CA GLU A 12 1.85 -9.86 -15.99
C GLU A 12 2.47 -10.59 -14.78
N GLN A 13 2.88 -9.81 -13.77
CA GLN A 13 3.43 -10.35 -12.52
C GLN A 13 2.32 -11.04 -11.72
N PRO A 14 2.66 -12.10 -10.96
CA PRO A 14 1.72 -12.72 -10.04
C PRO A 14 1.32 -11.79 -8.88
N ILE A 15 2.29 -10.94 -8.50
CA ILE A 15 2.36 -9.91 -7.46
C ILE A 15 1.98 -8.48 -7.87
N GLY A 16 0.98 -7.78 -7.32
CA GLY A 16 0.86 -6.32 -7.43
C GLY A 16 0.82 -5.65 -6.06
N ALA A 17 1.63 -4.62 -5.79
CA ALA A 17 1.58 -3.90 -4.52
C ALA A 17 1.90 -2.39 -4.69
N VAL A 18 1.43 -1.58 -3.74
CA VAL A 18 1.87 -0.19 -3.63
C VAL A 18 3.27 -0.17 -3.02
N LYS A 19 4.09 0.77 -3.45
CA LYS A 19 5.42 1.00 -2.90
C LYS A 19 5.35 2.03 -1.78
N SER A 20 6.03 1.76 -0.68
CA SER A 20 6.28 2.69 0.42
C SER A 20 7.78 2.72 0.70
N GLY A 21 8.46 3.78 0.28
CA GLY A 21 9.93 3.86 0.29
C GLY A 21 10.59 2.71 -0.47
N GLN A 22 11.36 1.87 0.24
CA GLN A 22 12.01 0.66 -0.33
C GLN A 22 11.20 -0.63 -0.15
N LYS A 23 10.00 -0.54 0.43
CA LYS A 23 9.15 -1.69 0.76
C LYS A 23 7.85 -1.65 -0.04
N TRP A 24 7.10 -2.74 0.06
CA TRP A 24 5.72 -2.81 -0.39
C TRP A 24 4.77 -2.46 0.75
N SER A 25 3.57 -2.03 0.39
CA SER A 25 2.50 -1.63 1.31
C SER A 25 1.12 -1.92 0.70
N HIS A 26 0.07 -1.81 1.51
CA HIS A 26 -1.31 -2.06 1.09
C HIS A 26 -1.84 -0.93 0.18
N PRO A 27 -2.72 -1.22 -0.80
CA PRO A 27 -3.30 -2.51 -1.15
C PRO A 27 -2.33 -3.44 -1.92
N VAL A 28 -2.55 -4.76 -1.76
CA VAL A 28 -1.84 -5.84 -2.47
C VAL A 28 -2.85 -6.64 -3.30
N MET A 29 -2.46 -7.02 -4.52
CA MET A 29 -3.22 -7.86 -5.45
C MET A 29 -2.45 -9.14 -5.74
N PHE A 30 -3.13 -10.29 -5.61
CA PHE A 30 -2.59 -11.59 -5.94
C PHE A 30 -3.30 -12.17 -7.17
N ARG A 31 -2.52 -12.77 -8.06
CA ARG A 31 -3.06 -13.54 -9.19
C ARG A 31 -3.79 -14.78 -8.67
N ARG A 32 -4.80 -15.20 -9.43
CA ARG A 32 -5.73 -16.26 -9.01
C ARG A 32 -5.05 -17.62 -8.78
N ASP A 33 -4.00 -17.92 -9.52
CA ASP A 33 -3.19 -19.14 -9.35
C ASP A 33 -2.51 -19.21 -7.97
N LEU A 34 -2.24 -18.07 -7.32
CA LEU A 34 -1.69 -18.01 -5.96
C LEU A 34 -2.72 -18.23 -4.84
N TYR A 35 -4.02 -18.31 -5.15
CA TYR A 35 -5.06 -18.43 -4.11
C TYR A 35 -4.92 -19.74 -3.31
N ALA A 36 -4.51 -20.82 -3.98
CA ALA A 36 -4.28 -22.09 -3.31
C ALA A 36 -3.09 -22.00 -2.33
N GLU A 37 -2.08 -21.16 -2.60
CA GLU A 37 -0.98 -20.92 -1.68
C GLU A 37 -1.39 -20.03 -0.52
N LEU A 38 -2.14 -18.95 -0.79
CA LEU A 38 -2.72 -18.08 0.23
C LEU A 38 -3.57 -18.87 1.24
N TYR A 39 -4.38 -19.82 0.75
CA TYR A 39 -5.24 -20.64 1.61
C TYR A 39 -4.46 -21.62 2.50
N ARG A 40 -3.23 -21.96 2.13
CA ARG A 40 -2.37 -22.87 2.91
C ARG A 40 -1.52 -22.15 3.94
N LEU A 41 -1.49 -20.82 3.91
CA LEU A 41 -0.77 -20.04 4.90
C LEU A 41 -1.32 -20.28 6.30
N GLN A 42 -0.40 -20.30 7.26
CA GLN A 42 -0.73 -20.44 8.68
C GLN A 42 -0.07 -19.30 9.46
N GLY A 43 -0.69 -18.98 10.60
CA GLY A 43 -0.26 -17.87 11.44
C GLY A 43 -0.72 -16.50 10.93
N ASP A 44 -0.30 -15.45 11.63
CA ASP A 44 -0.86 -14.10 11.49
C ASP A 44 -0.12 -13.22 10.46
N SER A 45 0.84 -13.79 9.74
CA SER A 45 1.61 -13.05 8.73
C SER A 45 0.86 -12.89 7.41
N GLY A 46 -0.16 -13.72 7.15
CA GLY A 46 -0.99 -13.62 5.95
C GLY A 46 -0.19 -13.53 4.65
N GLY A 47 -0.69 -12.74 3.70
CA GLY A 47 -0.10 -12.59 2.36
C GLY A 47 1.35 -12.08 2.32
N ARG A 48 1.89 -11.56 3.44
CA ARG A 48 3.30 -11.16 3.58
C ARG A 48 4.25 -12.28 3.19
N GLN A 49 3.95 -13.52 3.58
CA GLN A 49 4.79 -14.68 3.27
C GLN A 49 4.91 -14.91 1.76
N LEU A 50 3.84 -14.66 0.99
CA LEU A 50 3.91 -14.75 -0.47
C LEU A 50 4.70 -13.59 -1.06
N LEU A 51 4.55 -12.37 -0.55
CA LEU A 51 5.33 -11.23 -1.02
C LEU A 51 6.84 -11.44 -0.85
N ASP A 52 7.25 -12.00 0.29
CA ASP A 52 8.66 -12.33 0.55
C ASP A 52 9.15 -13.46 -0.37
N ARG A 53 8.33 -14.50 -0.59
CA ARG A 53 8.64 -15.63 -1.51
C ARG A 53 8.75 -15.18 -2.97
N TYR A 54 7.85 -14.32 -3.41
CA TYR A 54 7.75 -13.85 -4.80
C TYR A 54 8.40 -12.47 -4.99
N ASN A 55 9.33 -12.05 -4.13
CA ASN A 55 9.86 -10.67 -4.14
C ASN A 55 10.40 -10.18 -5.50
N ARG A 56 10.91 -11.08 -6.35
CA ARG A 56 11.39 -10.76 -7.71
C ARG A 56 10.28 -10.67 -8.77
N HIS A 57 9.07 -11.06 -8.40
CA HIS A 57 7.88 -11.15 -9.25
C HIS A 57 6.74 -10.28 -8.70
N VAL A 58 7.10 -9.12 -8.15
CA VAL A 58 6.17 -8.10 -7.64
C VAL A 58 6.21 -6.89 -8.55
N CYS A 59 5.07 -6.50 -9.10
CA CYS A 59 4.87 -5.18 -9.69
C CYS A 59 4.66 -4.17 -8.56
N LEU A 60 5.71 -3.42 -8.24
CA LEU A 60 5.65 -2.28 -7.34
C LEU A 60 5.21 -1.04 -8.10
N VAL A 61 4.25 -0.32 -7.52
CA VAL A 61 3.65 0.86 -8.12
C VAL A 61 3.73 2.01 -7.12
N ASP A 62 4.30 3.14 -7.54
CA ASP A 62 4.33 4.33 -6.69
C ASP A 62 2.89 4.82 -6.41
N PRO A 63 2.60 5.29 -5.19
CA PRO A 63 1.29 5.82 -4.85
C PRO A 63 0.98 7.09 -5.64
N VAL A 64 -0.32 7.37 -5.83
CA VAL A 64 -0.79 8.57 -6.52
C VAL A 64 -1.60 9.40 -5.53
N GLY A 65 -1.14 10.63 -5.25
CA GLY A 65 -1.76 11.53 -4.29
C GLY A 65 -1.34 11.25 -2.84
N LEU A 66 -2.13 11.74 -1.89
CA LEU A 66 -1.92 11.46 -0.47
C LEU A 66 -2.07 9.97 -0.22
N TYR A 67 -1.05 9.38 0.39
CA TYR A 67 -0.99 7.96 0.70
C TYR A 67 -0.34 7.79 2.07
N SER A 68 -0.97 6.97 2.90
CA SER A 68 -0.46 6.55 4.21
C SER A 68 -0.53 5.04 4.26
N ASP A 69 0.60 4.41 4.56
CA ASP A 69 0.72 2.98 4.81
C ASP A 69 0.63 2.62 6.30
N LYS A 70 0.28 3.60 7.14
CA LYS A 70 0.26 3.45 8.59
C LYS A 70 -1.05 2.82 9.06
N ASP A 71 -0.94 1.72 9.80
CA ASP A 71 -2.05 1.02 10.42
C ASP A 71 -2.37 1.61 11.82
N ILE A 72 -3.63 1.50 12.26
CA ILE A 72 -4.08 1.90 13.60
C ILE A 72 -4.16 0.63 14.45
N ASP A 73 -3.07 0.32 15.14
CA ASP A 73 -2.95 -0.93 15.92
C ASP A 73 -3.25 -0.73 17.41
N THR A 74 -3.11 0.50 17.91
CA THR A 74 -3.22 0.82 19.34
C THR A 74 -4.32 1.84 19.63
N PRO A 75 -4.88 1.86 20.86
CA PRO A 75 -5.78 2.92 21.29
C PRO A 75 -5.16 4.32 21.15
N GLU A 76 -3.84 4.43 21.35
CA GLU A 76 -3.07 5.66 21.18
C GLU A 76 -3.02 6.10 19.72
N ASP A 77 -2.82 5.17 18.77
CA ASP A 77 -2.90 5.46 17.34
C ASP A 77 -4.29 5.97 16.95
N TYR A 78 -5.33 5.36 17.51
CA TYR A 78 -6.71 5.79 17.29
C TYR A 78 -6.98 7.19 17.87
N ALA A 79 -6.45 7.49 19.06
CA ALA A 79 -6.56 8.82 19.65
C ALA A 79 -5.88 9.90 18.79
N ARG A 80 -4.70 9.60 18.24
CA ARG A 80 -3.99 10.48 17.29
C ARG A 80 -4.76 10.69 15.99
N PHE A 81 -5.41 9.64 15.48
CA PHE A 81 -6.31 9.73 14.33
C PHE A 81 -7.47 10.71 14.59
N LEU A 82 -8.06 10.67 15.78
CA LEU A 82 -9.16 11.56 16.15
C LEU A 82 -8.74 13.00 16.43
N SER A 83 -7.54 13.23 16.96
CA SER A 83 -7.04 14.59 17.27
C SER A 83 -6.61 15.37 16.02
N GLY A 84 -6.55 14.73 14.85
CA GLY A 84 -6.01 15.33 13.63
C GLY A 84 -4.47 15.34 13.59
N GLU A 85 -3.80 14.78 14.60
CA GLU A 85 -2.33 14.60 14.64
C GLU A 85 -1.88 13.33 13.89
N TRP A 86 -2.79 12.76 13.10
CA TRP A 86 -2.51 11.69 12.15
C TRP A 86 -2.18 12.29 10.79
N ASP A 87 -1.11 13.08 10.76
CA ASP A 87 -0.53 13.48 9.49
C ASP A 87 0.25 12.28 8.93
N PRO A 88 0.06 11.94 7.64
CA PRO A 88 1.01 11.08 6.97
C PRO A 88 2.34 11.84 6.94
N GLU A 89 3.31 11.38 7.74
CA GLU A 89 4.71 11.69 7.47
C GLU A 89 4.92 11.44 5.97
N PRO A 90 5.34 12.45 5.18
CA PRO A 90 5.58 12.22 3.78
C PRO A 90 6.66 11.15 3.72
N ASP A 91 6.31 9.98 3.20
CA ASP A 91 7.34 9.03 2.83
C ASP A 91 8.35 9.79 1.95
N GLY A 92 9.64 9.60 2.22
CA GLY A 92 10.72 10.34 1.56
C GLY A 92 10.83 10.10 0.05
N SER A 93 9.77 9.63 -0.61
CA SER A 93 9.66 9.38 -2.05
C SER A 93 8.72 10.33 -2.78
N VAL A 94 7.94 11.19 -2.10
CA VAL A 94 7.08 12.17 -2.80
C VAL A 94 7.83 13.47 -3.06
N THR A 95 8.47 13.57 -4.22
CA THR A 95 8.85 14.88 -4.76
C THR A 95 7.61 15.63 -5.24
N ALA A 96 7.23 16.61 -4.43
CA ALA A 96 6.53 17.86 -4.78
C ALA A 96 5.79 17.90 -6.13
N GLY A 97 4.49 17.59 -6.10
CA GLY A 97 3.52 18.28 -6.95
C GLY A 97 3.05 19.53 -6.23
N LYS A 98 3.57 20.69 -6.63
CA LYS A 98 3.21 22.01 -6.10
C LYS A 98 1.71 22.28 -6.24
N ASP A 99 1.19 22.91 -5.18
CA ASP A 99 0.03 23.81 -5.15
C ASP A 99 -1.35 23.22 -5.44
N LEU A 100 -2.11 22.99 -4.35
CA LEU A 100 -3.55 23.25 -4.30
C LEU A 100 -3.84 24.01 -3.00
N SER A 101 -3.33 25.23 -2.95
CA SER A 101 -3.98 26.27 -2.15
C SER A 101 -5.41 26.43 -2.66
N HIS A 102 -6.35 26.43 -1.71
CA HIS A 102 -7.78 26.72 -1.86
C HIS A 102 -8.60 25.63 -2.56
N GLN A 103 -9.48 24.98 -1.77
CA GLN A 103 -10.93 25.08 -1.92
C GLN A 103 -11.63 23.81 -1.43
N TRP A 104 -11.74 23.66 -0.12
CA TRP A 104 -12.80 22.86 0.51
C TRP A 104 -13.15 23.50 1.85
N ILE A 105 -14.11 24.42 1.83
CA ILE A 105 -15.19 24.67 2.81
C ILE A 105 -15.97 25.91 2.33
N SER A 106 -17.29 25.71 2.23
CA SER A 106 -18.40 26.60 1.81
C SER A 106 -18.63 26.78 0.31
#